data_AF-A0A938LH21-F1
#
_entry.id   AF-A0A938LH21-F1
#
_cell.length_a   1.000
_cell.length_b   1.000
_cell.length_c   1.000
_cell.angle_alpha   90.00
_cell.angle_beta   90.00
_cell.angle_gamma   90.00
#
_symmetry.space_group_name_H-M   'P 1'
#
loop_
_entity.id
_entity.type
_entity.pdbx_description
1 polymer ?
#
loop_
_entity_poly.entity_id
_entity_poly.type
_entity_poly.pdbx_seq_one_letter_code
_entity_poly.pdbx_strand_id
1 'polypeptide(L)'
;MKWLFFPFLGFNRSELHRRLAGKTVLITGASYGIGESLALSLAETNAHLIVVARTAEKLLEVKSRVEGKGGRADVFACDLARRDADGHLFLCGRVDDMIVSGGENVYPIELERVLLQHPDVASAAVVGVADPEFGQRLKAVVVPRIAGQLDRQSLIDWLKRRVARYQMPAVVEFRDALPHTPLGKVDKKALR
;
A
#
# COMPACT_ATOMS: atom_id res chain seq x y z
N MET A 1 29.05 13.99 16.90
CA MET A 1 28.52 13.15 15.80
C MET A 1 27.88 14.05 14.74
N LYS A 2 28.11 13.76 13.45
CA LYS A 2 27.82 14.57 12.24
C LYS A 2 26.32 14.88 12.04
N TRP A 3 26.00 16.10 11.59
CA TRP A 3 24.72 16.44 10.94
C TRP A 3 24.97 16.65 9.44
N LEU A 4 24.20 16.00 8.56
CA LEU A 4 24.19 16.20 7.11
C LEU A 4 22.79 15.86 6.56
N PHE A 5 22.25 16.77 5.72
CA PHE A 5 21.05 16.72 4.84
C PHE A 5 19.74 17.43 5.26
N PHE A 6 19.57 18.67 4.74
CA PHE A 6 18.32 19.20 4.13
C PHE A 6 18.65 20.15 2.93
N PRO A 7 19.15 19.65 1.76
CA PRO A 7 19.53 20.53 0.64
C PRO A 7 18.47 20.60 -0.48
N PHE A 8 17.49 19.70 -0.54
CA PHE A 8 16.60 19.55 -1.71
C PHE A 8 15.45 20.56 -1.80
N LEU A 9 15.10 21.19 -0.69
CA LEU A 9 14.03 22.20 -0.66
C LEU A 9 14.55 23.62 -0.88
N GLY A 10 15.87 23.83 -0.99
CA GLY A 10 16.46 25.16 -1.16
C GLY A 10 16.27 26.09 0.04
N PHE A 11 15.70 25.62 1.15
CA PHE A 11 15.49 26.38 2.36
C PHE A 11 16.45 25.96 3.47
N ASN A 12 17.00 26.96 4.16
CA ASN A 12 17.61 26.76 5.48
C ASN A 12 16.49 26.49 6.52
N ARG A 13 16.80 25.70 7.56
CA ARG A 13 15.91 25.28 8.65
C ARG A 13 15.09 26.43 9.29
N SER A 14 15.69 27.59 9.53
CA SER A 14 15.01 28.75 10.14
C SER A 14 13.92 29.32 9.22
N GLU A 15 14.17 29.28 7.91
CA GLU A 15 13.22 29.70 6.88
C GLU A 15 12.02 28.74 6.79
N LEU A 16 12.25 27.42 6.95
CA LEU A 16 11.22 26.36 6.93
C LEU A 16 10.29 26.44 8.15
N HIS A 17 10.87 26.66 9.32
CA HIS A 17 10.13 26.78 10.58
C HIS A 17 9.19 27.99 10.59
N ARG A 18 9.66 29.17 10.15
CA ARG A 18 8.84 30.38 10.01
C ARG A 18 7.61 30.18 9.11
N ARG A 19 7.71 29.31 8.11
CA ARG A 19 6.68 29.09 7.08
C ARG A 19 5.58 28.07 7.45
N LEU A 20 5.90 27.05 8.27
CA LEU A 20 4.99 25.94 8.60
C LEU A 20 4.31 26.06 9.97
N ALA A 21 4.74 27.02 10.79
CA ALA A 21 4.14 27.29 12.09
C ALA A 21 2.60 27.48 12.01
N GLY A 22 1.85 26.80 12.89
CA GLY A 22 0.40 26.98 13.06
C GLY A 22 -0.56 26.24 12.10
N LYS A 23 -0.08 25.33 11.22
CA LYS A 23 -0.88 24.69 10.14
C LYS A 23 -1.05 23.16 10.27
N THR A 24 -1.99 22.49 9.55
CA THR A 24 -2.11 21.01 9.46
C THR A 24 -1.26 20.41 8.31
N VAL A 25 -0.43 19.40 8.54
CA VAL A 25 0.62 18.95 7.59
C VAL A 25 0.73 17.42 7.48
N LEU A 26 0.39 16.83 6.33
CA LEU A 26 0.55 15.40 6.05
C LEU A 26 2.01 15.01 5.72
N ILE A 27 2.59 13.94 6.27
CA ILE A 27 3.97 13.51 5.98
C ILE A 27 4.01 12.02 5.63
N THR A 28 4.06 11.64 4.36
CA THR A 28 4.12 10.22 3.91
C THR A 28 5.54 9.61 4.02
N GLY A 29 5.65 8.27 4.09
CA GLY A 29 6.93 7.58 4.30
C GLY A 29 7.66 7.92 5.61
N ALA A 30 6.98 8.46 6.61
CA ALA A 30 7.57 8.99 7.83
C ALA A 30 8.03 7.95 8.86
N SER A 31 8.38 6.75 8.41
CA SER A 31 8.81 5.71 9.33
C SER A 31 10.26 5.88 9.77
N TYR A 32 11.15 6.32 8.90
CA TYR A 32 12.58 6.39 9.19
C TYR A 32 13.22 7.55 8.42
N GLY A 33 14.37 8.02 8.88
CA GLY A 33 15.22 8.94 8.10
C GLY A 33 14.62 10.33 7.94
N ILE A 34 14.52 10.83 6.71
CA ILE A 34 14.13 12.22 6.41
C ILE A 34 12.70 12.54 6.90
N GLY A 35 11.75 11.62 6.76
CA GLY A 35 10.35 11.83 7.16
C GLY A 35 10.16 11.90 8.68
N GLU A 36 10.88 11.06 9.42
CA GLU A 36 10.94 11.11 10.88
C GLU A 36 11.62 12.39 11.37
N SER A 37 12.79 12.73 10.80
CA SER A 37 13.57 13.91 11.20
C SER A 37 12.81 15.22 10.94
N LEU A 38 12.06 15.29 9.84
CA LEU A 38 11.20 16.42 9.51
C LEU A 38 10.07 16.61 10.52
N ALA A 39 9.38 15.53 10.91
CA ALA A 39 8.28 15.58 11.88
C ALA A 39 8.75 16.15 13.24
N LEU A 40 9.91 15.70 13.72
CA LEU A 40 10.49 16.14 14.99
C LEU A 40 10.96 17.59 14.98
N SER A 41 11.43 18.08 13.83
CA SER A 41 11.88 19.45 13.64
C SER A 41 10.72 20.44 13.71
N LEU A 42 9.52 20.05 13.27
CA LEU A 42 8.34 20.92 13.20
C LEU A 42 7.52 20.95 14.48
N ALA A 43 7.73 20.00 15.40
CA ALA A 43 6.98 19.86 16.63
C ALA A 43 6.98 21.12 17.52
N GLU A 44 8.00 21.97 17.43
CA GLU A 44 8.16 23.18 18.26
C GLU A 44 7.55 24.44 17.62
N THR A 45 6.95 24.32 16.42
CA THR A 45 6.43 25.46 15.62
C THR A 45 4.91 25.67 15.76
N ASN A 46 4.24 24.90 16.63
CA ASN A 46 2.78 24.92 16.86
C ASN A 46 1.91 24.44 15.66
N ALA A 47 2.49 23.64 14.76
CA ALA A 47 1.78 22.98 13.65
C ALA A 47 1.04 21.69 14.09
N HIS A 48 -0.05 21.33 13.41
CA HIS A 48 -0.73 20.03 13.47
C HIS A 48 -0.18 19.12 12.34
N LEU A 49 0.17 17.87 12.59
CA LEU A 49 0.72 16.98 11.57
C LEU A 49 -0.26 15.84 11.25
N ILE A 50 -0.14 15.21 10.09
CA ILE A 50 -0.85 14.00 9.68
C ILE A 50 0.19 13.02 9.11
N VAL A 51 0.80 12.16 9.92
CA VAL A 51 1.98 11.40 9.50
C VAL A 51 1.56 10.07 8.86
N VAL A 52 2.12 9.75 7.70
CA VAL A 52 1.75 8.63 6.83
C VAL A 52 2.94 7.84 6.35
N ALA A 53 2.82 6.54 6.12
CA ALA A 53 3.87 5.69 5.57
C ALA A 53 3.29 4.30 5.29
N ARG A 54 4.15 3.34 4.88
CA ARG A 54 3.82 1.91 4.98
C ARG A 54 3.86 1.37 6.42
N THR A 55 4.52 2.06 7.35
CA THR A 55 4.89 1.49 8.67
C THR A 55 4.38 2.37 9.81
N ALA A 56 3.29 1.95 10.46
CA ALA A 56 2.57 2.74 11.46
C ALA A 56 3.31 2.92 12.80
N GLU A 57 4.00 1.91 13.32
CA GLU A 57 4.75 2.03 14.60
C GLU A 57 5.74 3.17 14.57
N LYS A 58 6.35 3.31 13.41
CA LYS A 58 7.37 4.29 13.23
C LYS A 58 6.76 5.67 12.99
N LEU A 59 5.52 5.72 12.51
CA LEU A 59 4.68 6.92 12.61
C LEU A 59 4.30 7.25 14.06
N LEU A 60 4.10 6.25 14.93
CA LEU A 60 3.69 6.48 16.32
C LEU A 60 4.84 6.92 17.22
N GLU A 61 6.04 6.35 17.04
CA GLU A 61 7.24 6.90 17.68
C GLU A 61 7.48 8.34 17.22
N VAL A 62 7.28 8.61 15.92
CA VAL A 62 7.30 9.98 15.38
C VAL A 62 6.25 10.85 16.05
N LYS A 63 5.02 10.37 16.20
CA LYS A 63 3.92 11.07 16.87
C LYS A 63 4.24 11.39 18.35
N SER A 64 4.65 10.41 19.14
CA SER A 64 4.94 10.60 20.58
C SER A 64 6.10 11.57 20.81
N ARG A 65 7.12 11.52 19.95
CA ARG A 65 8.26 12.45 20.02
C ARG A 65 7.91 13.86 19.52
N VAL A 66 6.91 14.00 18.66
CA VAL A 66 6.32 15.29 18.29
C VAL A 66 5.49 15.87 19.44
N GLU A 67 4.63 15.07 20.05
CA GLU A 67 3.73 15.49 21.14
C GLU A 67 4.51 15.82 22.42
N GLY A 68 5.56 15.07 22.74
CA GLY A 68 6.48 15.38 23.85
C GLY A 68 7.27 16.69 23.70
N LYS A 69 7.26 17.32 22.52
CA LYS A 69 7.85 18.65 22.23
C LYS A 69 6.80 19.78 22.24
N GLY A 70 5.53 19.47 22.49
CA GLY A 70 4.42 20.42 22.51
C GLY A 70 3.66 20.59 21.19
N GLY A 71 3.99 19.82 20.15
CA GLY A 71 3.27 19.82 18.86
C GLY A 71 2.06 18.87 18.83
N ARG A 72 1.30 18.86 17.73
CA ARG A 72 0.10 18.01 17.55
C ARG A 72 0.21 17.15 16.29
N ALA A 73 -0.22 15.88 16.29
CA ALA A 73 -0.21 15.04 15.08
C ALA A 73 -1.29 13.92 15.02
N ASP A 74 -1.96 13.77 13.88
CA ASP A 74 -2.73 12.59 13.44
C ASP A 74 -1.87 11.67 12.55
N VAL A 75 -2.26 10.44 12.26
CA VAL A 75 -1.49 9.51 11.42
C VAL A 75 -2.39 8.64 10.53
N PHE A 76 -2.00 8.36 9.28
CA PHE A 76 -2.69 7.46 8.32
C PHE A 76 -1.63 6.62 7.60
N ALA A 77 -1.94 5.68 6.71
CA ALA A 77 -0.90 4.92 6.00
C ALA A 77 -1.17 4.89 4.48
N CYS A 78 -0.18 4.52 3.64
CA CYS A 78 -0.30 4.33 2.17
C CYS A 78 -1.08 3.05 1.85
N ASP A 79 -2.21 2.99 2.49
CA ASP A 79 -2.89 1.84 3.00
C ASP A 79 -4.26 2.44 3.20
N LEU A 80 -5.11 2.19 2.22
CA LEU A 80 -6.47 2.63 2.33
C LEU A 80 -7.06 1.90 3.51
N ALA A 81 -7.66 2.62 4.43
CA ALA A 81 -8.24 2.03 5.62
C ALA A 81 -9.69 2.45 5.73
N ARG A 82 -10.64 1.53 5.53
CA ARG A 82 -12.06 1.85 5.75
C ARG A 82 -12.40 1.63 7.21
N ARG A 83 -13.29 2.44 7.77
CA ARG A 83 -13.85 2.26 9.11
C ARG A 83 -15.23 1.61 9.04
N ASP A 84 -15.47 0.47 9.71
CA ASP A 84 -16.83 -0.09 9.81
C ASP A 84 -17.70 0.63 10.87
N ALA A 85 -18.99 0.26 10.97
CA ALA A 85 -19.95 0.88 11.91
C ALA A 85 -19.54 0.70 13.38
N ASP A 86 -18.78 -0.36 13.64
CA ASP A 86 -18.23 -0.69 14.93
C ASP A 86 -16.85 -0.02 15.17
N GLY A 87 -16.25 0.66 14.17
CA GLY A 87 -15.11 1.57 14.30
C GLY A 87 -13.74 1.12 13.75
N HIS A 88 -13.62 -0.01 13.04
CA HIS A 88 -12.34 -0.65 12.63
C HIS A 88 -11.75 -0.17 11.30
N LEU A 89 -10.50 0.31 11.27
CA LEU A 89 -9.71 0.66 10.08
C LEU A 89 -9.17 -0.60 9.34
N PHE A 90 -9.84 -1.09 8.29
CA PHE A 90 -9.36 -2.20 7.45
C PHE A 90 -8.45 -1.69 6.36
N LEU A 91 -7.18 -2.11 6.38
CA LEU A 91 -6.30 -1.99 5.22
C LEU A 91 -6.96 -2.69 4.02
N CYS A 92 -7.58 -1.91 3.16
CA CYS A 92 -8.10 -2.31 1.87
C CYS A 92 -6.94 -2.57 0.89
N GLY A 93 -5.71 -2.66 1.39
CA GLY A 93 -4.52 -2.61 0.58
C GLY A 93 -4.20 -1.17 0.25
N ARG A 94 -3.42 -1.00 -0.80
CA ARG A 94 -2.93 0.31 -1.11
C ARG A 94 -3.83 0.95 -2.15
N VAL A 95 -4.13 2.23 -1.95
CA VAL A 95 -4.84 3.03 -2.95
C VAL A 95 -4.14 2.90 -4.32
N ASP A 96 -2.82 2.73 -4.35
CA ASP A 96 -2.01 2.62 -5.57
C ASP A 96 -1.86 1.21 -6.15
N ASP A 97 -2.34 0.17 -5.46
CA ASP A 97 -2.49 -1.16 -6.05
C ASP A 97 -3.92 -1.37 -6.60
N MET A 98 -4.86 -0.47 -6.33
CA MET A 98 -6.25 -0.58 -6.77
C MET A 98 -6.36 -0.65 -8.30
N ILE A 99 -7.12 -1.63 -8.78
CA ILE A 99 -7.45 -1.85 -10.19
C ILE A 99 -8.85 -1.29 -10.43
N VAL A 100 -9.02 -0.47 -11.47
CA VAL A 100 -10.33 0.06 -11.85
C VAL A 100 -10.80 -0.68 -13.10
N SER A 101 -11.80 -1.55 -12.97
CA SER A 101 -12.32 -2.37 -14.07
C SER A 101 -13.77 -2.01 -14.36
N GLY A 102 -14.03 -1.36 -15.49
CA GLY A 102 -15.38 -0.96 -15.91
C GLY A 102 -16.09 -0.04 -14.92
N GLY A 103 -15.34 0.81 -14.21
CA GLY A 103 -15.84 1.71 -13.18
C GLY A 103 -15.86 1.11 -11.76
N GLU A 104 -15.55 -0.18 -11.60
CA GLU A 104 -15.48 -0.82 -10.28
C GLU A 104 -14.07 -0.78 -9.71
N ASN A 105 -13.97 -0.39 -8.43
CA ASN A 105 -12.73 -0.37 -7.67
C ASN A 105 -12.44 -1.75 -7.09
N VAL A 106 -11.34 -2.36 -7.51
CA VAL A 106 -10.94 -3.70 -7.06
C VAL A 106 -9.57 -3.65 -6.41
N TYR A 107 -9.50 -4.10 -5.16
CA TYR A 107 -8.24 -4.19 -4.44
C TYR A 107 -7.60 -5.57 -4.71
N PRO A 108 -6.43 -5.65 -5.37
CA PRO A 108 -5.85 -6.95 -5.76
C PRO A 108 -5.62 -7.90 -4.59
N ILE A 109 -5.31 -7.33 -3.41
CA ILE A 109 -5.06 -8.11 -2.20
C ILE A 109 -6.26 -8.95 -1.78
N GLU A 110 -7.49 -8.51 -2.08
CA GLU A 110 -8.70 -9.27 -1.79
C GLU A 110 -8.76 -10.54 -2.64
N LEU A 111 -8.50 -10.42 -3.95
CA LEU A 111 -8.48 -11.58 -4.84
C LEU A 111 -7.26 -12.48 -4.56
N GLU A 112 -6.09 -11.92 -4.28
CA GLU A 112 -4.89 -12.68 -3.89
C GLU A 112 -5.16 -13.58 -2.68
N ARG A 113 -5.85 -13.05 -1.66
CA ARG A 113 -6.24 -13.83 -0.47
C ARG A 113 -7.18 -14.97 -0.80
N VAL A 114 -8.12 -14.76 -1.73
CA VAL A 114 -9.04 -15.82 -2.13
C VAL A 114 -8.28 -16.89 -2.92
N LEU A 115 -7.42 -16.52 -3.87
CA LEU A 115 -6.59 -17.45 -4.64
C LEU A 115 -5.73 -18.35 -3.74
N LEU A 116 -5.12 -17.79 -2.69
CA LEU A 116 -4.27 -18.52 -1.75
C LEU A 116 -5.03 -19.53 -0.86
N GLN A 117 -6.36 -19.53 -0.85
CA GLN A 117 -7.17 -20.54 -0.15
C GLN A 117 -7.45 -21.79 -0.99
N HIS A 118 -7.11 -21.77 -2.28
CA HIS A 118 -7.26 -22.94 -3.13
C HIS A 118 -6.21 -24.02 -2.76
N PRO A 119 -6.58 -25.31 -2.60
CA PRO A 119 -5.65 -26.35 -2.13
C PRO A 119 -4.39 -26.46 -3.00
N ASP A 120 -4.56 -26.28 -4.31
CA ASP A 120 -3.47 -26.46 -5.28
C ASP A 120 -2.68 -25.18 -5.61
N VAL A 121 -2.95 -24.05 -4.95
CA VAL A 121 -2.21 -22.79 -5.15
C VAL A 121 -1.10 -22.66 -4.10
N ALA A 122 0.14 -22.49 -4.56
CA ALA A 122 1.31 -22.25 -3.70
C ALA A 122 1.55 -20.74 -3.47
N SER A 123 1.40 -19.93 -4.51
CA SER A 123 1.57 -18.47 -4.43
C SER A 123 0.72 -17.79 -5.49
N ALA A 124 0.32 -16.54 -5.27
CA ALA A 124 -0.45 -15.77 -6.22
C ALA A 124 -0.15 -14.27 -6.13
N ALA A 125 -0.23 -13.60 -7.28
CA ALA A 125 -0.21 -12.15 -7.36
C ALA A 125 -1.22 -11.69 -8.41
N VAL A 126 -1.95 -10.63 -8.10
CA VAL A 126 -2.97 -10.02 -8.94
C VAL A 126 -2.52 -8.62 -9.33
N VAL A 127 -2.62 -8.36 -10.63
CA VAL A 127 -2.26 -7.08 -11.23
C VAL A 127 -3.31 -6.65 -12.25
N GLY A 128 -3.45 -5.35 -12.45
CA GLY A 128 -4.25 -4.80 -13.53
C GLY A 128 -3.48 -4.87 -14.84
N VAL A 129 -4.15 -5.32 -15.90
CA VAL A 129 -3.68 -5.26 -17.29
C VAL A 129 -4.64 -4.43 -18.14
N ALA A 130 -4.14 -3.79 -19.19
CA ALA A 130 -4.94 -2.91 -20.04
C ALA A 130 -6.04 -3.67 -20.77
N ASP A 131 -7.23 -3.07 -20.86
CA ASP A 131 -8.38 -3.61 -21.56
C ASP A 131 -9.12 -2.48 -22.30
N PRO A 132 -9.42 -2.62 -23.61
CA PRO A 132 -10.06 -1.55 -24.39
C PRO A 132 -11.48 -1.16 -23.94
N GLU A 133 -12.22 -2.08 -23.31
CA GLU A 133 -13.62 -1.90 -22.94
C GLU A 133 -13.77 -1.52 -21.47
N PHE A 134 -12.94 -2.10 -20.60
CA PHE A 134 -13.01 -1.92 -19.15
C PHE A 134 -11.92 -1.00 -18.59
N GLY A 135 -11.02 -0.50 -19.43
CA GLY A 135 -9.81 0.24 -19.04
C GLY A 135 -8.74 -0.67 -18.46
N GLN A 136 -9.08 -1.39 -17.39
CA GLN A 136 -8.26 -2.48 -16.85
C GLN A 136 -9.09 -3.75 -16.62
N ARG A 137 -8.40 -4.88 -16.68
CA ARG A 137 -8.88 -6.17 -16.20
C ARG A 137 -7.89 -6.78 -15.22
N LEU A 138 -8.40 -7.66 -14.37
CA LEU A 138 -7.59 -8.39 -13.42
C LEU A 138 -6.85 -9.54 -14.12
N LYS A 139 -5.54 -9.60 -13.90
CA LYS A 139 -4.68 -10.73 -14.24
C LYS A 139 -4.21 -11.39 -12.95
N ALA A 140 -4.54 -12.67 -12.79
CA ALA A 140 -4.04 -13.51 -11.70
C ALA A 140 -2.84 -14.32 -12.19
N VAL A 141 -1.67 -14.09 -11.59
CA VAL A 141 -0.48 -14.91 -11.78
C VAL A 141 -0.40 -15.90 -10.62
N VAL A 142 -0.41 -17.18 -10.93
CA VAL A 142 -0.58 -18.27 -9.97
C VAL A 142 0.59 -19.23 -10.08
N VAL A 143 1.16 -19.61 -8.93
CA VAL A 143 2.14 -20.69 -8.83
C VAL A 143 1.41 -21.91 -8.27
N PRO A 144 1.21 -22.99 -9.05
CA PRO A 144 0.64 -24.24 -8.56
C PRO A 144 1.56 -24.93 -7.54
N ARG A 145 1.00 -25.70 -6.61
CA ARG A 145 1.78 -26.57 -5.71
C ARG A 145 2.43 -27.72 -6.45
N ILE A 146 1.67 -28.31 -7.36
CA ILE A 146 2.13 -29.39 -8.22
C ILE A 146 1.83 -28.95 -9.65
N ALA A 147 2.89 -28.82 -10.45
CA ALA A 147 2.77 -28.41 -11.84
C ALA A 147 1.80 -29.33 -12.59
N GLY A 148 0.84 -28.73 -13.29
CA GLY A 148 -0.17 -29.46 -14.08
C GLY A 148 -1.38 -29.99 -13.30
N GLN A 149 -1.46 -29.85 -11.97
CA GLN A 149 -2.63 -30.28 -11.20
C GLN A 149 -3.73 -29.21 -11.06
N LEU A 150 -3.43 -27.96 -11.40
CA LEU A 150 -4.38 -26.86 -11.38
C LEU A 150 -4.59 -26.35 -12.81
N ASP A 151 -5.81 -26.46 -13.32
CA ASP A 151 -6.20 -25.88 -14.60
C ASP A 151 -7.00 -24.58 -14.41
N ARG A 152 -7.08 -23.80 -15.48
CA ARG A 152 -7.74 -22.49 -15.44
C ARG A 152 -9.24 -22.60 -15.15
N GLN A 153 -9.92 -23.60 -15.70
CA GLN A 153 -11.37 -23.71 -15.61
C GLN A 153 -11.79 -24.10 -14.19
N SER A 154 -11.12 -25.09 -13.58
CA SER A 154 -11.36 -25.47 -12.19
C SER A 154 -11.11 -24.31 -11.21
N LEU A 155 -10.04 -23.54 -11.41
CA LEU A 155 -9.76 -22.35 -10.60
C LEU A 155 -10.86 -21.29 -10.75
N ILE A 156 -11.30 -21.01 -11.98
CA ILE A 156 -12.36 -20.03 -12.25
C ILE A 156 -13.69 -20.47 -11.63
N ASP A 157 -14.07 -21.74 -11.76
CA ASP A 157 -15.32 -22.25 -11.18
C ASP A 157 -15.28 -22.25 -9.66
N TRP A 158 -14.09 -22.50 -9.08
CA TRP A 158 -13.87 -22.35 -7.65
C TRP A 158 -14.00 -20.90 -7.17
N LEU A 159 -13.49 -19.92 -7.95
CA LEU A 159 -13.58 -18.48 -7.66
C LEU A 159 -15.00 -17.93 -7.79
N LYS A 160 -15.77 -18.36 -8.80
CA LYS A 160 -17.17 -17.90 -9.03
C LYS A 160 -18.07 -18.07 -7.81
N ARG A 161 -17.79 -19.07 -6.96
CA ARG A 161 -18.55 -19.33 -5.72
C ARG A 161 -18.10 -18.46 -4.54
N ARG A 162 -17.10 -17.60 -4.71
CA ARG A 162 -16.38 -16.92 -3.61
C ARG A 162 -16.15 -15.43 -3.80
N VAL A 163 -16.16 -14.93 -5.03
CA VAL A 163 -15.94 -13.51 -5.32
C VAL A 163 -17.05 -12.94 -6.19
N ALA A 164 -17.24 -11.62 -6.12
CA ALA A 164 -18.20 -10.95 -6.98
C ALA A 164 -17.73 -10.98 -8.45
N ARG A 165 -18.68 -10.85 -9.39
CA ARG A 165 -18.40 -10.93 -10.83
C ARG A 165 -17.33 -9.94 -11.30
N TYR A 166 -17.31 -8.73 -10.74
CA TYR A 166 -16.33 -7.70 -11.10
C TYR A 166 -14.92 -7.98 -10.55
N GLN A 167 -14.77 -8.86 -9.56
CA GLN A 167 -13.47 -9.31 -9.02
C GLN A 167 -12.89 -10.51 -9.79
N MET A 168 -13.62 -11.06 -10.76
CA MET A 168 -13.14 -12.21 -11.52
C MET A 168 -11.96 -11.82 -12.42
N PRO A 169 -10.85 -12.58 -12.40
CA PRO A 169 -9.73 -12.34 -13.30
C PRO A 169 -10.12 -12.66 -14.75
N ALA A 170 -9.82 -11.76 -15.68
CA ALA A 170 -9.94 -12.02 -17.11
C ALA A 170 -8.79 -12.91 -17.60
N VAL A 171 -7.60 -12.73 -17.02
CA VAL A 171 -6.39 -13.48 -17.37
C VAL A 171 -5.95 -14.30 -16.15
N VAL A 172 -5.65 -15.57 -16.39
CA VAL A 172 -4.99 -16.45 -15.40
C VAL A 172 -3.72 -16.97 -16.06
N GLU A 173 -2.58 -16.70 -15.44
CA GLU A 173 -1.26 -17.12 -15.90
C GLU A 173 -0.62 -18.03 -14.85
N PHE A 174 -0.20 -19.22 -15.24
CA PHE A 174 0.55 -20.11 -14.34
C PHE A 174 2.06 -19.91 -14.52
N ARG A 175 2.80 -19.86 -13.40
CA ARG A 175 4.27 -19.78 -13.38
C ARG A 175 4.86 -20.77 -12.38
N ASP A 176 6.14 -21.06 -12.54
CA ASP A 176 6.91 -21.84 -11.55
C ASP A 176 7.29 -20.99 -10.32
N ALA A 177 7.44 -19.68 -10.51
CA ALA A 177 7.77 -18.74 -9.43
C ALA A 177 7.27 -17.31 -9.74
N LEU A 178 7.09 -16.52 -8.68
CA LEU A 178 6.87 -15.08 -8.81
C LEU A 178 8.23 -14.35 -8.84
N PRO A 179 8.36 -13.25 -9.61
CA PRO A 179 9.54 -12.40 -9.55
C PRO A 179 9.57 -11.64 -8.22
N HIS A 180 10.77 -11.39 -7.70
CA HIS A 180 10.98 -10.65 -6.46
C HIS A 180 11.99 -9.50 -6.67
N THR A 181 11.74 -8.36 -6.03
CA THR A 181 12.66 -7.23 -5.92
C THR A 181 13.91 -7.59 -5.10
N PRO A 182 15.01 -6.79 -5.16
CA PRO A 182 16.18 -7.00 -4.28
C PRO A 182 15.87 -6.96 -2.78
N LEU A 183 14.71 -6.38 -2.41
CA LEU A 183 14.20 -6.35 -1.03
C LEU A 183 13.26 -7.54 -0.72
N GLY A 184 13.20 -8.56 -1.59
CA GLY A 184 12.42 -9.79 -1.41
C GLY A 184 10.91 -9.68 -1.68
N LYS A 185 10.39 -8.49 -1.97
CA LYS A 185 8.94 -8.30 -2.27
C LYS A 185 8.61 -8.79 -3.66
N VAL A 186 7.41 -9.37 -3.85
CA VAL A 186 6.89 -9.71 -5.18
C VAL A 186 6.94 -8.48 -6.08
N ASP A 187 7.61 -8.61 -7.21
CA ASP A 187 7.72 -7.55 -8.20
C ASP A 187 6.50 -7.57 -9.12
N LYS A 188 5.41 -6.97 -8.62
CA LYS A 188 4.16 -6.83 -9.39
C LYS A 188 4.36 -6.06 -10.70
N LYS A 189 5.45 -5.29 -10.89
CA LYS A 189 5.73 -4.63 -12.17
C LYS A 189 6.19 -5.62 -13.23
N ALA A 190 6.94 -6.64 -12.84
CA ALA A 190 7.38 -7.71 -13.72
C ALA A 190 6.26 -8.73 -14.08
N LEU A 191 5.05 -8.53 -13.55
CA LEU A 191 3.89 -9.40 -13.77
C LEU A 191 2.81 -8.80 -14.67
N ARG A 192 2.87 -7.49 -14.93
CA ARG A 192 1.90 -6.75 -15.75
C ARG A 192 2.12 -7.03 -17.24
#